data_AF-A0A1F8HW00-F1
#
_entry.id   AF-A0A1F8HW00-F1
#
_cell.length_a   1.000
_cell.length_b   1.000
_cell.length_c   1.000
_cell.angle_alpha   90.00
_cell.angle_beta   90.00
_cell.angle_gamma   90.00
#
_symmetry.space_group_name_H-M   'P 1'
#
loop_
_entity.id
_entity.type
_entity.pdbx_description
1 polymer ?
#
loop_
_entity_poly.entity_id
_entity_poly.type
_entity_poly.pdbx_seq_one_letter_code
_entity_poly.pdbx_strand_id
1 'polypeptide(L)'
;MNSHLKSYLIILIVAVAAIFGFLQWQKYQTVQAPAEKPAGIGSDLYQQAGNPADNLPAINPLENKPDTNPLTQTNPYSNIKTNPFK
;
A
#
# COMPACT_ATOMS: atom_id res chain seq x y z
N MET A 1 -63.21 8.83 8.80
CA MET A 1 -61.96 8.21 8.29
C MET A 1 -62.25 6.77 7.93
N ASN A 2 -62.33 6.46 6.62
CA ASN A 2 -62.79 5.17 6.11
C ASN A 2 -61.90 4.03 6.60
N SER A 3 -62.48 2.87 6.92
CA SER A 3 -61.74 1.70 7.44
C SER A 3 -60.54 1.33 6.56
N HIS A 4 -60.74 1.37 5.24
CA HIS A 4 -59.69 1.13 4.25
C HIS A 4 -58.54 2.14 4.32
N LEU A 5 -58.82 3.42 4.58
CA LEU A 5 -57.78 4.45 4.72
C LEU A 5 -56.88 4.16 5.93
N LYS A 6 -57.46 3.68 7.04
CA LYS A 6 -56.70 3.27 8.22
C LYS A 6 -55.84 2.04 7.92
N SER A 7 -56.37 1.05 7.20
CA SER A 7 -55.62 -0.13 6.78
C SER A 7 -54.43 0.22 5.88
N TYR A 8 -54.62 1.09 4.88
CA TYR A 8 -53.53 1.55 4.01
C TYR A 8 -52.46 2.32 4.77
N LEU A 9 -52.86 3.17 5.72
CA LEU A 9 -51.92 3.93 6.55
C LEU A 9 -51.09 3.01 7.46
N ILE A 10 -51.70 1.97 8.03
CA ILE A 10 -50.98 0.97 8.83
C ILE A 10 -49.99 0.19 7.96
N ILE A 11 -50.40 -0.26 6.78
CA ILE A 11 -49.52 -0.98 5.84
C ILE A 11 -48.32 -0.11 5.42
N LEU A 12 -48.56 1.18 5.14
CA LEU A 12 -47.51 2.14 4.79
C LEU A 12 -46.48 2.27 5.93
N ILE A 13 -46.94 2.42 7.18
CA ILE A 13 -46.07 2.56 8.34
C ILE A 13 -45.21 1.30 8.55
N VAL A 14 -45.83 0.12 8.42
CA VAL A 14 -45.11 -1.16 8.55
C VAL A 14 -44.06 -1.32 7.44
N ALA A 15 -44.40 -0.95 6.21
CA ALA A 15 -43.45 -0.99 5.09
C ALA A 15 -42.26 -0.06 5.31
N VAL A 16 -42.49 1.18 5.77
CA VAL A 16 -41.43 2.14 6.08
C VAL A 16 -40.55 1.63 7.22
N ALA A 17 -41.13 1.08 8.28
CA ALA A 17 -40.38 0.50 9.39
C ALA A 17 -39.50 -0.67 8.95
N ALA A 18 -40.02 -1.55 8.09
CA ALA A 18 -39.28 -2.68 7.55
C ALA A 18 -38.10 -2.23 6.67
N ILE A 19 -38.30 -1.24 5.79
CA ILE A 19 -37.23 -0.68 4.94
C ILE A 19 -36.16 -0.02 5.81
N PHE A 20 -36.56 0.78 6.80
CA PHE A 20 -35.62 1.47 7.68
C PHE A 20 -34.81 0.47 8.53
N GLY A 21 -35.47 -0.57 9.05
CA GLY A 21 -34.81 -1.66 9.77
C GLY A 21 -33.81 -2.42 8.90
N PHE A 22 -34.18 -2.74 7.65
CA PHE A 22 -33.30 -3.40 6.69
C PHE A 22 -32.07 -2.56 6.35
N LEU A 23 -32.24 -1.25 6.10
CA LEU A 23 -31.13 -0.34 5.82
C LEU A 23 -30.16 -0.21 7.00
N GLN A 24 -30.67 -0.19 8.23
CA GLN A 24 -29.81 -0.18 9.43
C GLN A 24 -29.07 -1.51 9.57
N TRP A 25 -29.74 -2.65 9.38
CA TRP A 25 -29.12 -3.97 9.45
C TRP A 25 -27.99 -4.15 8.41
N GLN A 26 -28.19 -3.64 7.20
CA GLN A 26 -27.16 -3.66 6.15
C GLN A 26 -25.90 -2.87 6.57
N LYS A 27 -26.04 -1.75 7.28
CA LYS A 27 -24.90 -0.99 7.83
C LYS A 27 -24.14 -1.79 8.87
N TYR A 28 -24.82 -2.55 9.74
CA TYR A 28 -24.15 -3.38 10.73
C TYR A 28 -23.38 -4.55 10.11
N GLN A 29 -23.86 -5.12 8.98
CA GLN A 29 -23.11 -6.17 8.28
C GLN A 29 -21.88 -5.64 7.52
N THR A 30 -21.93 -4.39 7.04
CA THR A 30 -20.80 -3.77 6.32
C THR A 30 -19.68 -3.28 7.24
N VAL A 31 -19.91 -3.22 8.57
CA VAL A 31 -18.90 -2.83 9.57
C VAL A 31 -18.01 -3.99 10.01
N GLN A 32 -18.31 -5.24 9.65
CA GLN A 32 -17.54 -6.42 10.07
C GLN A 32 -16.45 -6.90 9.10
N ALA A 33 -16.22 -6.20 7.99
CA ALA A 33 -14.96 -6.34 7.30
C ALA A 33 -14.00 -5.29 7.87
N PRO A 34 -12.99 -5.64 8.68
CA PRO A 34 -11.83 -4.77 8.75
C PRO A 34 -11.37 -4.66 7.31
N ALA A 35 -11.47 -3.47 6.74
CA ALA A 35 -10.71 -3.13 5.56
C ALA A 35 -9.25 -3.17 6.03
N GLU A 36 -8.67 -4.37 6.09
CA GLU A 36 -7.24 -4.55 5.96
C GLU A 36 -6.92 -3.98 4.58
N LYS A 37 -6.69 -2.67 4.53
CA LYS A 37 -5.88 -2.11 3.47
C LYS A 37 -4.56 -2.87 3.61
N PRO A 38 -4.15 -3.68 2.61
CA PRO A 38 -2.87 -4.39 2.67
C PRO A 38 -1.69 -3.43 2.53
N ALA A 39 -1.90 -2.15 2.82
CA ALA A 39 -0.95 -1.10 2.68
C ALA A 39 -0.63 -0.54 4.07
N GLY A 40 0.43 -1.07 4.68
CA GLY A 40 1.00 -0.47 5.89
C GLY A 40 1.56 0.93 5.59
N ILE A 41 1.95 1.65 6.65
CA ILE A 41 2.51 3.01 6.56
C ILE A 41 3.58 3.12 5.46
N GLY A 42 4.41 2.08 5.28
CA GLY A 42 5.46 2.05 4.26
C GLY A 42 4.96 2.08 2.80
N SER A 43 3.86 1.41 2.47
CA SER A 43 3.35 1.38 1.10
C SER A 43 2.59 2.65 0.72
N ASP A 44 1.91 3.29 1.68
CA ASP A 44 1.26 4.59 1.45
C ASP A 44 2.33 5.68 1.23
N LEU A 45 3.40 5.66 2.02
CA LEU A 45 4.56 6.54 1.84
C LEU A 45 5.28 6.29 0.52
N TYR A 46 5.46 5.03 0.11
CA TYR A 46 6.08 4.70 -1.18
C TYR A 46 5.23 5.17 -2.37
N GLN A 47 3.91 5.01 -2.31
CA GLN A 47 3.01 5.52 -3.35
C GLN A 47 3.00 7.04 -3.44
N GLN A 48 3.10 7.74 -2.29
CA GLN A 48 3.13 9.20 -2.26
C GLN A 48 4.50 9.78 -2.67
N ALA A 49 5.60 9.17 -2.23
CA ALA A 49 6.96 9.65 -2.49
C ALA A 49 7.52 9.18 -3.84
N GLY A 50 6.93 8.14 -4.44
CA GLY A 50 7.45 7.49 -5.64
C GLY A 50 8.69 6.64 -5.38
N ASN A 51 9.19 5.99 -6.42
CA ASN A 51 10.42 5.21 -6.35
C ASN A 51 11.64 6.15 -6.33
N PRO A 52 12.40 6.25 -5.23
CA PRO A 52 13.58 7.12 -5.19
C PRO A 52 14.67 6.69 -6.17
N ALA A 53 14.65 5.43 -6.63
CA ALA A 53 15.62 4.94 -7.61
C ALA A 53 15.42 5.53 -9.01
N ASP A 54 14.24 6.06 -9.33
CA ASP A 54 13.96 6.66 -10.65
C ASP A 54 14.74 7.97 -10.86
N ASN A 55 15.15 8.63 -9.78
CA ASN A 55 15.89 9.90 -9.80
C ASN A 55 17.40 9.73 -9.58
N LEU A 56 17.91 8.50 -9.53
CA LEU A 56 19.34 8.28 -9.36
C LEU A 56 20.08 8.59 -10.67
N PRO A 57 21.19 9.35 -10.62
CA PRO A 57 22.02 9.54 -11.80
C PRO A 57 22.54 8.18 -12.29
N ALA A 58 22.53 7.95 -13.61
CA ALA A 58 23.02 6.72 -14.23
C ALA A 58 24.56 6.54 -14.13
N ILE A 59 25.23 7.39 -13.34
CA ILE A 59 26.68 7.44 -13.21
C ILE A 59 27.06 6.66 -11.95
N ASN A 60 27.98 5.70 -12.10
CA ASN A 60 28.53 5.00 -10.96
C ASN A 60 29.50 5.93 -10.19
N PRO A 61 29.18 6.35 -8.96
CA PRO A 61 30.03 7.27 -8.19
C PRO A 61 31.39 6.67 -7.84
N LEU A 62 31.56 5.35 -8.02
CA LEU A 62 32.80 4.63 -7.75
C LEU A 62 33.68 4.46 -8.99
N GLU A 63 33.23 4.87 -10.18
CA GLU A 63 33.97 4.67 -11.43
C GLU A 63 35.31 5.42 -11.45
N ASN A 64 35.34 6.61 -10.84
CA ASN A 64 36.55 7.43 -10.71
C ASN A 64 37.08 7.48 -9.28
N LYS A 65 36.72 6.52 -8.42
CA LYS A 65 37.20 6.54 -7.03
C LYS A 65 38.73 6.37 -7.02
N PRO A 66 39.46 7.15 -6.19
CA PRO A 66 40.88 6.89 -5.97
C PRO A 66 41.07 5.48 -5.39
N ASP A 67 42.16 4.81 -5.78
CA ASP A 67 42.58 3.61 -5.08
C ASP A 67 43.14 4.02 -3.71
N THR A 68 42.34 3.83 -2.68
CA THR A 68 42.67 4.19 -1.30
C THR A 68 43.43 3.10 -0.58
N ASN A 69 43.72 1.96 -1.23
CA ASN A 69 44.47 0.89 -0.57
C ASN A 69 45.95 1.30 -0.43
N PRO A 70 46.45 1.56 0.79
CA PRO A 70 47.81 2.02 0.99
C PRO A 70 48.86 0.93 0.71
N LEU A 71 48.42 -0.32 0.55
CA LEU A 71 49.28 -1.47 0.30
C LEU A 71 49.33 -1.88 -1.18
N THR A 72 48.64 -1.18 -2.09
CA THR A 72 48.60 -1.58 -3.51
C THR A 72 49.98 -1.56 -4.17
N GLN A 73 50.87 -0.68 -3.71
CA GLN A 73 52.26 -0.58 -4.21
C GLN A 73 53.26 -1.44 -3.42
N THR A 74 52.87 -1.96 -2.26
CA THR A 74 53.77 -2.67 -1.34
C THR A 74 53.44 -4.16 -1.23
N ASN A 75 52.28 -4.61 -1.72
CA ASN A 75 51.88 -6.01 -1.67
C ASN A 75 52.55 -6.83 -2.79
N PRO A 76 53.55 -7.67 -2.48
CA PRO A 76 54.22 -8.51 -3.48
C PRO A 76 53.32 -9.63 -4.04
N TYR A 77 52.12 -9.81 -3.49
CA TYR A 77 51.13 -10.82 -3.87
C TYR A 77 49.91 -10.23 -4.61
N SER A 78 50.03 -9.07 -5.26
CA SER A 78 48.91 -8.46 -5.99
C SER A 78 48.49 -9.23 -7.26
N ASN A 79 49.37 -10.09 -7.79
CA ASN A 79 49.18 -10.79 -9.07
C ASN A 79 48.81 -12.29 -8.94
N ILE A 80 48.49 -12.80 -7.75
CA ILE A 80 48.16 -14.23 -7.56
C ILE A 80 46.68 -14.57 -7.85
N LYS A 81 45.81 -13.58 -8.07
CA LYS A 81 44.39 -13.83 -8.36
C LYS A 81 43.89 -12.97 -9.53
N THR A 82 43.78 -13.59 -10.70
CA THR A 82 43.13 -13.00 -11.87
C THR A 82 41.62 -13.20 -11.76
N ASN A 83 40.83 -12.16 -12.03
CA ASN A 83 39.37 -12.24 -12.09
C ASN A 83 38.97 -13.07 -13.34
N PRO A 84 38.26 -14.21 -13.20
CA PRO A 84 37.86 -15.05 -14.33
C PRO A 84 36.70 -14.47 -15.17
N PHE A 85 36.19 -13.30 -14.82
CA PHE A 85 35.11 -12.60 -15.53
C PHE A 85 35.57 -11.31 -16.23
N LYS A 86 36.88 -11.12 -16.38
CA LYS A 86 37.45 -10.14 -17.31
C LYS A 86 37.55 -10.71 -18.71
#